data_AF-A0A4R4NZ71-F1
#
_entry.id   AF-A0A4R4NZ71-F1
#
_cell.length_a   1.000
_cell.length_b   1.000
_cell.length_c   1.000
_cell.angle_alpha   90.00
_cell.angle_beta   90.00
_cell.angle_gamma   90.00
#
_symmetry.space_group_name_H-M   'P 1'
#
loop_
_entity.id
_entity.type
_entity.pdbx_description
1 polymer ?
#
loop_
_entity_poly.entity_id
_entity_poly.type
_entity_poly.pdbx_seq_one_letter_code
_entity_poly.pdbx_strand_id
1 'polypeptide(L)'
;MDLVARAEYDTDWHLYMNDPQQGPLGYCTGVGPDEDFDPAAATRTLEEGWRVTGSWIETPPDSYAAFTAIVTRAQPSATPAG
;
A
#
# COMPACT_ATOMS: atom_id res chain seq x y z
N MET A 1 -9.71 -6.69 -9.08
CA MET A 1 -10.33 -5.42 -8.67
C MET A 1 -9.20 -4.52 -8.26
N ASP A 2 -9.24 -3.31 -8.79
CA ASP A 2 -8.17 -2.34 -8.62
C ASP A 2 -8.60 -1.40 -7.50
N LEU A 3 -7.71 -1.24 -6.52
CA LEU A 3 -7.86 -0.33 -5.39
C LEU A 3 -6.73 0.68 -5.41
N VAL A 4 -6.95 1.81 -4.75
CA VAL A 4 -5.91 2.80 -4.51
C VAL A 4 -5.38 2.59 -3.09
N ALA A 5 -4.09 2.29 -2.99
CA ALA A 5 -3.35 2.39 -1.74
C ALA A 5 -2.83 3.81 -1.58
N ARG A 6 -3.01 4.37 -0.39
CA ARG A 6 -2.62 5.73 -0.01
C ARG A 6 -1.55 5.66 1.05
N ALA A 7 -0.40 6.27 0.82
CA ALA A 7 0.63 6.45 1.83
C ALA A 7 0.44 7.81 2.51
N GLU A 8 0.27 7.78 3.82
CA GLU A 8 0.08 8.94 4.67
C GLU A 8 1.15 8.92 5.75
N TYR A 9 1.67 10.10 6.09
CA TYR A 9 2.64 10.29 7.16
C TYR A 9 1.91 10.84 8.39
N ASP A 10 2.06 10.16 9.52
CA ASP A 10 1.61 10.65 10.84
C ASP A 10 2.80 10.60 11.81
N THR A 11 2.93 9.53 12.60
CA THR A 11 4.13 9.23 13.40
C THR A 11 5.13 8.33 12.66
N ASP A 12 4.68 7.66 11.61
CA ASP A 12 5.40 6.75 10.75
C ASP A 12 4.59 6.58 9.46
N TRP A 13 5.21 6.01 8.42
CA TRP A 13 4.57 5.82 7.14
C TRP A 13 3.52 4.72 7.21
N HIS A 14 2.26 5.09 6.97
CA HIS A 14 1.11 4.20 6.96
C HIS A 14 0.51 4.08 5.57
N LEU A 15 -0.01 2.90 5.27
CA LEU A 15 -0.73 2.60 4.04
C LEU A 15 -2.22 2.37 4.34
N TYR A 16 -3.08 3.08 3.63
CA TYR A 16 -4.53 2.98 3.77
C TYR A 16 -5.20 2.57 2.47
N MET A 17 -6.15 1.64 2.56
CA MET A 17 -6.97 1.16 1.45
C MET A 17 -8.41 0.97 1.90
N ASN A 18 -9.37 1.19 0.99
CA ASN A 18 -10.77 0.87 1.23
C ASN A 18 -11.16 -0.34 0.38
N ASP A 19 -11.13 -1.54 0.97
CA ASP A 19 -11.58 -2.77 0.31
C ASP A 19 -13.11 -2.89 0.48
N PRO A 20 -13.91 -2.99 -0.60
CA PRO A 20 -15.37 -3.12 -0.48
C PRO A 20 -15.83 -4.40 0.22
N GLN A 21 -14.97 -5.41 0.37
CA GLN A 21 -15.29 -6.68 1.02
C GLN A 21 -14.87 -6.71 2.49
N GLN A 22 -13.78 -6.03 2.84
CA GLN A 22 -13.20 -6.08 4.20
C GLN A 22 -13.34 -4.75 4.96
N GLY A 23 -13.76 -3.69 4.28
CA GLY A 23 -13.80 -2.34 4.83
C GLY A 23 -12.43 -1.64 4.75
N PRO A 24 -12.22 -0.59 5.56
CA PRO A 24 -10.96 0.13 5.60
C PRO A 24 -9.84 -0.74 6.17
N LEU A 25 -8.69 -0.75 5.50
CA LEU A 25 -7.48 -1.48 5.88
C LEU A 25 -6.35 -0.47 6.10
N GLY A 26 -5.53 -0.72 7.11
CA GLY A 26 -4.38 0.11 7.49
C GLY A 26 -3.16 -0.77 7.78
N TYR A 27 -1.99 -0.36 7.29
CA TYR A 27 -0.73 -1.08 7.46
C TYR A 27 0.39 -0.11 7.82
N CYS A 28 1.18 -0.42 8.83
CA CYS A 28 2.43 0.31 9.11
C CYS A 28 3.52 -0.25 8.20
N THR A 29 4.25 0.62 7.51
CA THR A 29 5.39 0.18 6.68
C THR A 29 6.62 -0.18 7.52
N GLY A 30 6.65 0.24 8.79
CA GLY A 30 7.79 0.06 9.70
C GLY A 30 8.98 0.98 9.39
N VAL A 31 8.81 1.93 8.46
CA VAL A 31 9.76 3.01 8.18
C VAL A 31 9.50 4.14 9.17
N GLY A 32 10.54 4.58 9.86
CA GLY A 32 10.42 5.46 11.02
C GLY A 32 9.98 6.89 10.67
N PRO A 33 9.62 7.70 11.68
CA PRO A 33 9.21 9.10 11.50
C PRO A 33 10.24 9.95 10.75
N ASP A 34 11.52 9.68 10.98
CA ASP A 34 12.61 10.51 10.46
C ASP A 34 13.09 10.10 9.06
N GLU A 35 12.42 9.13 8.42
CA GLU A 35 12.80 8.58 7.13
C GLU A 35 11.86 9.04 6.01
N ASP A 36 12.45 9.38 4.86
CA ASP A 36 11.69 9.62 3.62
C ASP A 36 10.85 8.38 3.26
N PHE A 37 9.77 8.59 2.51
CA PHE A 37 8.94 7.48 2.04
C PHE A 37 9.79 6.46 1.24
N ASP A 38 9.80 5.19 1.64
CA ASP A 38 10.41 4.08 0.89
C ASP A 38 9.32 3.28 0.14
N PRO A 39 9.20 3.47 -1.21
CA PRO A 39 8.24 2.73 -2.02
C PRO A 39 8.44 1.21 -1.98
N ALA A 40 9.67 0.74 -1.74
CA ALA A 40 9.97 -0.69 -1.67
C ALA A 40 9.51 -1.30 -0.34
N ALA A 41 9.67 -0.58 0.78
CA ALA A 41 9.08 -0.99 2.06
C ALA A 41 7.55 -1.00 2.00
N ALA A 42 6.94 0.04 1.41
CA ALA A 42 5.51 0.12 1.21
C ALA A 42 4.97 -1.03 0.34
N THR A 43 5.67 -1.36 -0.75
CA THR A 43 5.31 -2.48 -1.63
C THR A 43 5.38 -3.81 -0.87
N ARG A 44 6.49 -4.09 -0.17
CA ARG A 44 6.65 -5.32 0.63
C ARG A 44 5.56 -5.50 1.67
N THR A 45 5.14 -4.40 2.32
CA THR A 45 4.06 -4.40 3.32
C THR A 45 2.73 -4.89 2.72
N LEU A 46 2.49 -4.60 1.44
CA LEU A 46 1.25 -4.97 0.75
C LEU A 46 1.27 -6.39 0.18
N GLU A 47 2.45 -6.97 -0.07
CA GLU A 47 2.63 -8.27 -0.74
C GLU A 47 1.98 -9.47 -0.03
N GLU A 48 1.63 -9.34 1.26
CA GLU A 48 0.93 -10.40 2.02
C GLU A 48 -0.52 -10.65 1.55
N GLY A 49 -1.12 -9.72 0.80
CA GLY A 49 -2.48 -9.88 0.28
C GLY A 49 -2.80 -9.06 -0.97
N TRP A 50 -1.88 -8.20 -1.39
CA TRP A 50 -2.06 -7.23 -2.45
C TRP A 50 -0.85 -7.22 -3.35
N ARG A 51 -1.08 -6.99 -4.63
CA ARG A 51 -0.05 -6.77 -5.63
C ARG A 51 -0.15 -5.33 -6.12
N VAL A 52 0.92 -4.56 -5.94
CA VAL A 52 1.05 -3.23 -6.54
C VAL A 52 1.23 -3.40 -8.05
N THR A 53 0.40 -2.73 -8.85
CA THR A 53 0.37 -2.88 -10.32
C THR A 53 1.07 -1.76 -11.06
N GLY A 54 1.53 -0.72 -10.36
CA GLY A 54 2.30 0.40 -10.90
C GLY A 54 3.31 0.95 -9.89
N SER A 55 3.90 2.10 -10.19
CA SER A 55 4.77 2.80 -9.25
C SER A 55 3.95 3.56 -8.21
N TRP A 56 4.55 3.81 -7.05
CA TRP A 56 4.06 4.85 -6.15
C TRP A 56 4.26 6.22 -6.81
N ILE A 57 3.19 7.02 -6.82
CA ILE A 57 3.15 8.35 -7.42
C ILE A 57 2.97 9.36 -6.30
N GLU A 58 3.88 10.33 -6.25
CA GLU A 58 3.76 11.49 -5.36
C GLU A 58 2.54 12.32 -5.77
N THR A 59 1.71 12.67 -4.80
CA THR A 59 0.54 13.51 -5.03
C THR A 59 0.83 14.96 -4.64
N PRO A 60 0.05 15.93 -5.13
CA PRO A 60 0.18 17.33 -4.75
C PRO A 60 0.16 17.52 -3.22
N PRO A 61 0.87 18.52 -2.67
CA PRO A 61 1.02 18.71 -1.22
C PRO A 61 -0.29 19.06 -0.48
N ASP A 62 -1.34 19.44 -1.20
CA ASP A 62 -2.70 19.67 -0.68
C ASP A 62 -3.58 18.41 -0.67
N SER A 63 -3.05 17.28 -1.16
CA SER A 63 -3.69 15.97 -1.09
C SER A 63 -3.66 15.42 0.34
N TYR A 64 -4.70 14.66 0.69
CA TYR A 64 -4.77 13.95 1.98
C TYR A 64 -3.75 12.80 2.10
N ALA A 65 -3.24 12.29 0.98
CA ALA A 65 -2.15 11.33 0.94
C ALA A 65 -0.92 11.98 0.31
N ALA A 66 0.28 11.52 0.66
CA ALA A 66 1.52 11.98 0.07
C ALA A 66 1.92 11.16 -1.16
N PHE A 67 1.66 9.84 -1.12
CA PHE A 67 1.86 8.96 -2.27
C PHE A 67 0.66 8.05 -2.49
N THR A 68 0.43 7.65 -3.73
CA THR A 68 -0.60 6.67 -4.07
C THR A 68 -0.07 5.62 -5.04
N ALA A 69 -0.64 4.41 -4.97
CA ALA A 69 -0.38 3.36 -5.94
C ALA A 69 -1.66 2.57 -6.22
N ILE A 70 -1.75 2.01 -7.43
CA ILE A 70 -2.82 1.06 -7.75
C ILE A 70 -2.39 -0.32 -7.29
N VAL A 71 -3.31 -1.01 -6.62
CA VAL A 71 -3.11 -2.37 -6.12
C VAL A 71 -4.25 -3.26 -6.55
N THR A 72 -3.96 -4.55 -6.64
CA THR A 72 -4.95 -5.59 -6.91
C THR A 72 -4.83 -6.66 -5.86
N ARG A 73 -5.92 -7.35 -5.52
CA ARG A 73 -5.84 -8.46 -4.58
C ARG A 73 -4.89 -9.52 -5.16
N ALA A 74 -3.87 -9.90 -4.39
CA ALA A 74 -2.98 -10.98 -4.78
C ALA A 74 -3.82 -12.26 -4.88
N GLN A 75 -3.76 -12.94 -6.03
CA GLN A 75 -4.32 -14.27 -6.08
C GLN A 75 -3.46 -15.17 -5.20
N PRO A 76 -4.05 -16.06 -4.38
CA PRO A 76 -3.26 -17.07 -3.71
C PRO A 76 -2.50 -17.83 -4.80
N SER A 77 -1.17 -17.89 -4.67
CA SER A 77 -0.33 -18.71 -5.53
C SER A 77 -0.96 -20.09 -5.57
N ALA A 78 -1.48 -20.51 -6.73
CA ALA A 78 -2.01 -21.85 -6.89
C ALA A 78 -0.87 -22.81 -6.52
N THR A 79 -1.00 -23.51 -5.40
CA THR A 79 -0.08 -24.58 -5.04
C THR A 79 -0.10 -25.56 -6.21
N PRO A 80 1.03 -25.82 -6.90
CA PRO A 80 1.04 -26.89 -7.87
C PRO A 80 0.72 -28.18 -7.12
N ALA A 81 -0.34 -28.87 -7.53
CA ALA A 81 -0.62 -30.22 -7.06
C ALA A 81 0.53 -31.11 -7.53
N GLY A 82 1.39 -31.49 -6.59
CA GLY A 82 2.37 -32.57 -6.77
C GLY A 82 1.73 -33.93 -6.59
#